data_AF-A0A0Q7V714-F1
#
_entry.id   AF-A0A0Q7V714-F1
#
_cell.length_a   1.000
_cell.length_b   1.000
_cell.length_c   1.000
_cell.angle_alpha   90.00
_cell.angle_beta   90.00
_cell.angle_gamma   90.00
#
_symmetry.space_group_name_H-M   'P 1'
#
loop_
_entity.id
_entity.type
_entity.pdbx_description
1 polymer ?
#
loop_
_entity_poly.entity_id
_entity_poly.type
_entity_poly.pdbx_seq_one_letter_code
_entity_poly.pdbx_strand_id
1 'polypeptide(L)'
;MALEIAKALGFSVLAAVPIILFASIVWLLGLLVVGAPVWWLTHGLGVRSAWLAAAVGAIAPPALYLACSLHGRPTSVIWALKEEWTLYPILAAIGAVVGWTVARSAYRRPESGE
;
A
#
# COMPACT_ATOMS: atom_id res chain seq x y z
N MET A 1 -26.72 29.27 1.70
CA MET A 1 -25.31 28.93 1.95
C MET A 1 -25.14 27.54 2.61
N ALA A 2 -25.74 27.27 3.78
CA ALA A 2 -25.60 25.97 4.47
C ALA A 2 -26.13 24.76 3.66
N LEU A 3 -27.24 24.90 2.92
CA LEU A 3 -27.83 23.85 2.09
C LEU A 3 -26.94 23.46 0.88
N GLU A 4 -26.24 24.44 0.30
CA GLU A 4 -25.32 24.21 -0.83
C GLU A 4 -24.04 23.50 -0.37
N ILE A 5 -23.54 23.84 0.82
CA ILE A 5 -22.41 23.15 1.46
C ILE A 5 -22.78 21.69 1.78
N ALA A 6 -23.99 21.44 2.31
CA ALA A 6 -24.45 20.08 2.60
C ALA A 6 -24.61 19.23 1.33
N LYS A 7 -25.11 19.81 0.23
CA LYS A 7 -25.18 19.12 -1.08
C LYS A 7 -23.81 18.86 -1.68
N ALA A 8 -22.90 19.83 -1.60
CA ALA A 8 -21.52 19.65 -2.08
C ALA A 8 -20.79 18.56 -1.27
N LEU A 9 -20.96 18.54 0.05
CA LEU A 9 -20.40 17.49 0.92
C LEU A 9 -21.05 16.13 0.65
N GLY A 10 -22.38 16.06 0.52
CA GLY A 10 -23.10 14.81 0.23
C GLY A 10 -22.72 14.21 -1.14
N PHE A 11 -22.60 15.05 -2.17
CA PHE A 11 -22.13 14.64 -3.49
C PHE A 11 -20.66 14.18 -3.44
N SER A 12 -19.81 14.88 -2.67
CA SER A 12 -18.39 14.52 -2.51
C SER A 12 -18.20 13.17 -1.81
N VAL A 13 -19.01 12.86 -0.79
CA VAL A 13 -18.95 11.57 -0.09
C VAL A 13 -19.40 10.44 -1.00
N LEU A 14 -20.52 10.61 -1.72
CA LEU A 14 -21.02 9.58 -2.66
C LEU A 14 -20.05 9.34 -3.82
N ALA A 15 -19.38 10.39 -4.32
CA ALA A 15 -18.33 10.28 -5.34
C ALA A 15 -17.05 9.60 -4.81
N ALA A 16 -16.75 9.71 -3.51
CA ALA A 16 -15.60 9.07 -2.90
C ALA A 16 -15.76 7.54 -2.74
N VAL A 17 -16.99 7.04 -2.55
CA VAL A 17 -17.25 5.60 -2.39
C VAL A 17 -16.69 4.74 -3.53
N PRO A 18 -17.02 4.98 -4.82
CA PRO A 18 -16.49 4.18 -5.92
C PRO A 18 -14.95 4.29 -6.04
N ILE A 19 -14.39 5.46 -5.74
CA ILE A 19 -12.94 5.68 -5.74
C ILE A 19 -12.27 4.82 -4.66
N ILE A 20 -12.81 4.80 -3.46
CA ILE A 20 -12.30 3.98 -2.34
C ILE A 20 -12.41 2.50 -2.69
N LEU A 21 -13.56 2.04 -3.21
CA LEU A 21 -13.74 0.65 -3.61
C LEU A 21 -12.73 0.22 -4.67
N PHE A 22 -12.56 1.03 -5.71
CA PHE A 22 -11.58 0.78 -6.76
C PHE A 22 -10.16 0.75 -6.18
N ALA A 23 -9.80 1.74 -5.35
CA ALA A 23 -8.49 1.79 -4.70
C ALA A 23 -8.24 0.56 -3.81
N SER A 24 -9.24 0.09 -3.06
CA SER A 24 -9.14 -1.13 -2.26
C SER A 24 -8.91 -2.38 -3.11
N ILE A 25 -9.59 -2.51 -4.24
CA ILE A 25 -9.38 -3.64 -5.17
C ILE A 25 -7.96 -3.59 -5.73
N VAL A 26 -7.52 -2.43 -6.22
CA VAL A 26 -6.15 -2.24 -6.74
C VAL A 26 -5.11 -2.56 -5.67
N TRP A 27 -5.35 -2.14 -4.43
CA TRP A 27 -4.47 -2.44 -3.30
C TRP A 27 -4.38 -3.94 -3.00
N LEU A 28 -5.53 -4.64 -2.96
CA LEU A 28 -5.57 -6.10 -2.76
C LEU A 28 -4.87 -6.85 -3.89
N LEU A 29 -5.06 -6.42 -5.15
CA LEU A 29 -4.37 -6.98 -6.30
C LEU A 29 -2.86 -6.76 -6.19
N GLY A 30 -2.41 -5.55 -5.81
CA GLY A 30 -0.99 -5.27 -5.58
C GLY A 30 -0.40 -6.15 -4.47
N LEU A 31 -1.15 -6.35 -3.38
CA LEU A 31 -0.75 -7.22 -2.28
C LEU A 31 -0.65 -8.69 -2.71
N LEU A 32 -1.53 -9.15 -3.60
CA LEU A 32 -1.46 -10.50 -4.17
C LEU A 32 -0.24 -10.63 -5.11
N VAL A 33 -0.09 -9.72 -6.06
CA VAL A 33 0.93 -9.78 -7.11
C VAL A 33 2.34 -9.59 -6.56
N VAL A 34 2.52 -8.71 -5.57
CA VAL A 34 3.84 -8.44 -4.97
C VAL A 34 4.03 -9.23 -3.68
N GLY A 35 3.01 -9.25 -2.82
CA GLY A 35 3.10 -9.89 -1.50
C GLY A 35 3.15 -11.41 -1.58
N ALA A 36 2.41 -12.07 -2.47
CA ALA A 36 2.44 -13.53 -2.54
C ALA A 36 3.80 -14.09 -3.00
N PRO A 37 4.48 -13.54 -4.04
CA PRO A 37 5.84 -13.97 -4.38
C PRO A 37 6.85 -13.73 -3.28
N VAL A 38 6.83 -12.55 -2.63
CA VAL A 38 7.74 -12.26 -1.51
C VAL A 38 7.47 -13.20 -0.34
N TRP A 39 6.20 -13.45 -0.02
CA TRP A 39 5.82 -14.40 1.02
C TRP A 39 6.30 -15.81 0.68
N TRP A 40 6.09 -16.29 -0.55
CA TRP A 40 6.58 -17.59 -1.00
C TRP A 40 8.09 -17.70 -0.81
N LEU A 41 8.86 -16.74 -1.33
CA LEU A 41 10.32 -16.74 -1.24
C LEU A 41 10.80 -16.74 0.22
N THR A 42 10.25 -15.84 1.04
CA THR A 42 10.64 -15.74 2.45
C THR A 42 10.23 -16.97 3.26
N HIS A 43 9.06 -17.55 2.97
CA HIS A 43 8.59 -18.77 3.61
C HIS A 43 9.42 -20.00 3.21
N GLY A 44 9.79 -20.12 1.93
CA GLY A 44 10.67 -21.19 1.44
C GLY A 44 12.07 -21.13 2.05
N LEU A 45 12.56 -19.93 2.38
CA LEU A 45 13.82 -19.71 3.08
C LEU A 45 13.70 -19.86 4.61
N GLY A 46 12.52 -20.17 5.14
CA GLY A 46 12.26 -20.28 6.59
C GLY A 46 12.28 -18.95 7.33
N VAL A 47 12.35 -17.82 6.63
CA VAL A 47 12.41 -16.47 7.22
C VAL A 47 11.00 -15.98 7.51
N ARG A 48 10.56 -16.13 8.77
CA ARG A 48 9.22 -15.72 9.24
C ARG A 48 9.28 -14.45 10.10
N SER A 49 9.70 -13.34 9.49
CA SER A 49 9.90 -12.06 10.20
C SER A 49 8.88 -10.99 9.79
N ALA A 50 8.16 -10.44 10.78
CA ALA A 50 7.26 -9.30 10.56
C ALA A 50 8.01 -8.03 10.17
N TRP A 51 9.26 -7.87 10.59
CA TRP A 51 10.10 -6.73 10.22
C TRP A 51 10.53 -6.79 8.75
N LEU A 52 10.80 -7.98 8.22
CA LEU A 52 11.10 -8.15 6.81
C LEU A 52 9.87 -7.81 5.95
N ALA A 53 8.69 -8.27 6.36
CA ALA A 53 7.44 -7.92 5.68
C ALA A 53 7.15 -6.41 5.73
N ALA A 54 7.45 -5.74 6.85
CA ALA A 54 7.36 -4.30 6.98
C ALA A 54 8.33 -3.58 6.03
N ALA A 55 9.59 -4.03 5.94
CA ALA A 55 10.58 -3.44 5.04
C ALA A 55 10.19 -3.59 3.56
N VAL A 56 9.72 -4.77 3.15
CA VAL A 56 9.21 -5.00 1.79
C VAL A 56 8.01 -4.08 1.52
N GLY A 57 7.07 -4.03 2.46
CA GLY A 57 5.91 -3.15 2.39
C GLY A 57 6.28 -1.67 2.31
N ALA A 58 7.37 -1.24 2.95
CA ALA A 58 7.85 0.13 2.87
C ALA A 58 8.44 0.49 1.50
N ILE A 59 9.01 -0.48 0.79
CA ILE A 59 9.77 -0.25 -0.45
C ILE A 59 8.88 -0.45 -1.68
N ALA A 60 8.05 -1.51 -1.69
CA ALA A 60 7.36 -1.93 -2.89
C ALA A 60 6.34 -0.93 -3.44
N PRO A 61 5.43 -0.31 -2.64
CA PRO A 61 4.48 0.66 -3.15
C PRO A 61 5.16 1.94 -3.70
N PRO A 62 6.13 2.57 -3.01
CA PRO A 62 6.93 3.65 -3.57
C PRO A 62 7.63 3.29 -4.88
N ALA A 63 8.24 2.10 -4.95
CA ALA A 63 8.96 1.65 -6.14
C ALA A 63 8.01 1.42 -7.33
N LEU A 64 6.85 0.81 -7.08
CA LEU A 64 5.83 0.59 -8.10
C LEU A 64 5.26 1.92 -8.60
N TYR A 65 4.99 2.86 -7.68
CA TYR A 65 4.53 4.19 -8.03
C TYR A 65 5.53 4.92 -8.92
N LEU A 66 6.81 4.93 -8.54
CA LEU A 66 7.88 5.51 -9.36
C LEU A 66 7.96 4.86 -10.74
N ALA A 67 7.88 3.53 -10.82
CA ALA A 67 7.91 2.80 -12.09
C ALA A 67 6.75 3.18 -13.02
N CYS A 68 5.53 3.32 -12.48
CA CYS A 68 4.36 3.77 -13.23
C CYS A 68 4.52 5.22 -13.72
N SER A 69 5.01 6.12 -12.86
CA SER A 69 5.24 7.53 -13.21
C SER A 69 6.24 7.68 -14.36
N LEU A 70 7.31 6.88 -14.36
CA LEU A 70 8.32 6.87 -15.43
C LEU A 70 7.79 6.27 -16.75
N HIS A 71 6.80 5.38 -16.69
CA HIS A 71 6.21 4.77 -17.89
C HIS A 71 5.23 5.73 -18.58
N GLY A 72 4.51 6.56 -17.81
CA GLY A 72 3.52 7.50 -18.33
C GLY A 72 4.09 8.84 -18.81
N ARG A 73 5.31 9.20 -18.40
CA ARG A 73 5.97 10.45 -18.78
C ARG A 73 7.45 10.20 -19.03
N PRO A 74 8.03 10.62 -20.16
CA PRO A 74 9.48 10.57 -20.39
C PRO A 74 10.17 11.69 -19.59
N THR A 75 10.01 11.69 -18.27
CA THR A 75 10.66 12.61 -17.34
C THR A 75 11.78 11.89 -16.61
N SER A 76 12.81 12.64 -16.16
CA SER A 76 13.90 12.04 -15.41
C SER A 76 13.46 11.64 -14.00
N VAL A 77 14.07 10.59 -13.45
CA VAL A 77 13.79 10.08 -12.09
C VAL A 77 13.85 11.17 -11.02
N ILE A 78 14.81 12.09 -11.17
CA ILE A 78 15.02 13.22 -10.24
C ILE A 78 13.82 14.17 -10.25
N TRP A 79 13.19 14.39 -11.41
CA TRP A 79 12.00 15.22 -11.52
C TRP A 79 10.79 14.59 -10.82
N ALA A 80 10.53 13.29 -11.06
CA ALA A 80 9.45 12.56 -10.41
C ALA A 80 9.61 12.55 -8.88
N LEU A 81 10.83 12.33 -8.37
CA LEU A 81 11.11 12.35 -6.94
C LEU A 81 10.92 13.73 -6.31
N LYS A 82 11.23 14.82 -7.03
CA LYS A 82 11.05 16.20 -6.54
C LYS A 82 9.58 16.60 -6.46
N GLU A 83 8.79 16.24 -7.48
CA GLU A 83 7.38 16.66 -7.57
C GLU A 83 6.51 15.94 -6.54
N GLU A 84 6.86 14.70 -6.17
CA GLU A 84 6.02 13.81 -5.38
C GLU A 84 6.66 13.41 -4.03
N TRP A 85 7.61 14.20 -3.53
CA TRP A 85 8.41 13.91 -2.35
C TRP A 85 7.59 13.61 -1.08
N THR A 86 6.36 14.15 -0.97
CA THR A 86 5.45 13.90 0.15
C THR A 86 4.70 12.57 0.04
N LEU A 87 4.47 12.07 -1.17
CA LEU A 87 3.67 10.87 -1.40
C LEU A 87 4.48 9.59 -1.10
N TYR A 88 5.76 9.58 -1.45
CA TYR A 88 6.67 8.45 -1.18
C TYR A 88 6.73 8.03 0.30
N PRO A 89 6.96 8.93 1.28
CA PRO A 89 7.00 8.53 2.70
C PRO A 89 5.63 8.07 3.21
N ILE A 90 4.52 8.63 2.70
CA ILE A 90 3.17 8.18 3.06
C ILE A 90 2.93 6.76 2.56
N LEU A 91 3.24 6.47 1.30
CA LEU A 91 3.12 5.13 0.72
C LEU A 91 4.02 4.12 1.45
N ALA A 92 5.24 4.53 1.78
CA ALA A 92 6.17 3.70 2.55
C ALA A 92 5.62 3.39 3.95
N ALA A 93 5.10 4.39 4.66
CA ALA A 93 4.53 4.21 6.01
C ALA A 93 3.32 3.28 5.98
N ILE A 94 2.37 3.50 5.06
CA ILE A 94 1.17 2.66 4.92
C ILE A 94 1.57 1.23 4.56
N GLY A 95 2.45 1.06 3.58
CA GLY A 95 2.90 -0.25 3.15
C GLY A 95 3.65 -1.01 4.25
N ALA A 96 4.47 -0.32 5.05
CA ALA A 96 5.16 -0.90 6.20
C ALA A 96 4.18 -1.41 7.26
N VAL A 97 3.18 -0.59 7.62
CA VAL A 97 2.14 -0.95 8.60
C VAL A 97 1.33 -2.16 8.11
N VAL A 98 0.92 -2.16 6.84
CA VAL A 98 0.16 -3.27 6.24
C VAL A 98 1.00 -4.55 6.23
N GLY A 99 2.24 -4.49 5.74
CA GLY A 99 3.15 -5.63 5.67
C GLY A 99 3.42 -6.24 7.05
N TRP A 100 3.69 -5.38 8.04
CA TRP A 100 3.86 -5.81 9.43
C TRP A 100 2.61 -6.49 9.99
N THR A 101 1.44 -5.89 9.78
CA THR A 101 0.16 -6.38 10.32
C THR A 101 -0.20 -7.74 9.73
N VAL A 102 -0.07 -7.89 8.41
CA VAL A 102 -0.34 -9.15 7.71
C VAL A 102 0.60 -10.26 8.20
N ALA A 103 1.90 -9.99 8.27
CA ALA A 103 2.88 -10.98 8.73
C ALA A 103 2.70 -11.34 10.21
N ARG A 104 2.39 -10.36 11.07
CA ARG A 104 2.11 -10.59 12.49
C ARG A 104 0.88 -11.46 12.68
N SER A 105 -0.18 -11.23 11.91
CA SER A 105 -1.39 -12.05 11.94
C SER A 105 -1.14 -13.47 11.41
N ALA A 106 -0.34 -13.62 10.35
CA ALA A 106 -0.01 -14.92 9.77
C ALA A 106 0.89 -15.78 10.67
N TYR A 107 1.78 -15.16 11.44
CA TYR A 107 2.76 -15.87 12.28
C TYR A 107 2.45 -15.84 13.78
N ARG A 108 1.37 -15.19 14.21
CA ARG A 108 0.87 -15.33 15.58
C ARG A 108 0.44 -16.78 15.77
N ARG A 109 1.25 -17.55 16.49
CA ARG A 109 0.83 -18.87 16.97
C ARG A 109 -0.37 -18.66 17.89
N PRO A 110 -1.43 -19.47 17.78
CA PRO A 110 -2.43 -19.52 18.84
C PRO A 110 -1.67 -19.88 20.12
N GLU A 111 -1.88 -19.08 21.16
CA GLU A 111 -1.39 -19.42 22.50
C GLU A 111 -1.97 -20.80 22.79
N SER A 112 -1.09 -21.79 22.91
CA SER A 112 -1.47 -23.13 23.32
C SER A 112 -2.07 -22.99 24.71
N GLY A 113 -3.40 -22.95 24.77
CA GLY A 113 -4.17 -23.18 25.98
C GLY A 113 -3.99 -24.64 26.36
N GLU A 114 -2.83 -24.94 26.94
CA GLU A 114 -2.62 -26.03 27.90
C GLU A 114 -2.58 -25.40 29.29
#